data_AF-A0A433QLS6-F1
#
_entry.id   AF-A0A433QLS6-F1
#
_cell.length_a   1.000
_cell.length_b   1.000
_cell.length_c   1.000
_cell.angle_alpha   90.00
_cell.angle_beta   90.00
_cell.angle_gamma   90.00
#
_symmetry.space_group_name_H-M   'P 1'
#
loop_
_entity.id
_entity.type
_entity.pdbx_description
1 polymer ?
#
loop_
_entity_poly.entity_id
_entity_poly.type
_entity_poly.pdbx_seq_one_letter_code
_entity_poly.pdbx_strand_id
1 'polypeptide(L)'
;MSLPRSKAAPAKDGDEVSLDDSESEASEGGDEEGENKEGGSDDSNPFEEPDGDSTRKGQGKWDSYFDEVPPKQWRYLDFYQTRSLRPGFSRSFAKESSALKKSLENLLEHDSDTAKDSAIKLYTRFKNHRKKYGEVDLFWTAIEEEEAVRTKISAQQLSLELSKISSVKKVYDCASTYTEEVFETAADNLVRELCRHAATDVADKYISWEFDGEPPSWLSKAIKEYESSISEVEMR
;
A
#
# COMPACT_ATOMS: atom_id res chain seq x y z
N MET A 1 -25.52 -45.85 44.97
CA MET A 1 -25.11 -46.03 43.56
C MET A 1 -23.73 -45.40 43.40
N SER A 2 -22.70 -46.23 43.34
CA SER A 2 -21.29 -45.81 43.33
C SER A 2 -20.83 -45.52 41.91
N LEU A 3 -20.28 -44.33 41.67
CA LEU A 3 -19.68 -43.94 40.40
C LEU A 3 -18.26 -44.49 40.29
N PRO A 4 -17.84 -45.05 39.14
CA PRO A 4 -16.46 -45.48 38.95
C PRO A 4 -15.55 -44.30 38.59
N ARG A 5 -14.40 -44.25 39.28
CA ARG A 5 -13.24 -43.39 39.00
C ARG A 5 -12.63 -43.76 37.64
N SER A 6 -12.64 -42.83 36.70
CA SER A 6 -11.86 -42.93 35.47
C SER A 6 -10.40 -42.56 35.70
N LYS A 7 -9.54 -43.43 35.19
CA LYS A 7 -8.08 -43.51 35.35
C LYS A 7 -7.41 -42.58 34.35
N ALA A 8 -6.48 -41.75 34.82
CA ALA A 8 -5.62 -40.89 34.01
C ALA A 8 -4.59 -41.73 33.23
N ALA A 9 -4.33 -41.34 31.97
CA ALA A 9 -3.23 -41.86 31.15
C ALA A 9 -2.13 -40.78 31.02
N PRO A 10 -0.83 -41.14 31.07
CA PRO A 10 0.27 -40.19 31.01
C PRO A 10 0.76 -39.91 29.57
N ALA A 11 1.52 -38.82 29.53
CA ALA A 11 2.20 -38.11 28.44
C ALA A 11 2.78 -38.95 27.29
N LYS A 12 2.77 -38.35 26.11
CA LYS A 12 3.72 -38.64 25.03
C LYS A 12 4.53 -37.39 24.75
N ASP A 13 5.81 -37.46 25.11
CA ASP A 13 6.89 -36.64 24.58
C ASP A 13 6.96 -36.81 23.06
N GLY A 14 7.05 -35.69 22.34
CA GLY A 14 7.09 -35.64 20.89
C GLY A 14 8.20 -34.69 20.44
N ASP A 15 9.30 -35.31 20.06
CA ASP A 15 10.32 -34.95 19.07
C ASP A 15 10.78 -33.49 18.94
N GLU A 16 12.06 -33.33 19.30
CA GLU A 16 13.00 -32.38 18.71
C GLU A 16 13.05 -32.57 17.18
N VAL A 17 12.82 -31.49 16.44
CA VAL A 17 13.29 -31.35 15.06
C VAL A 17 14.09 -30.06 14.96
N SER A 18 15.40 -30.27 14.91
CA SER A 18 16.42 -29.34 14.43
C SER A 18 16.10 -28.90 13.01
N LEU A 19 16.11 -27.58 12.77
CA LEU A 19 16.27 -27.02 11.43
C LEU A 19 17.46 -26.07 11.43
N ASP A 20 18.42 -26.54 10.66
CA ASP A 20 19.68 -25.99 10.20
C ASP A 20 19.47 -24.78 9.27
N ASP A 21 20.52 -23.98 9.16
CA ASP A 21 20.90 -23.12 8.04
C ASP A 21 19.94 -22.04 7.53
N SER A 22 20.40 -20.79 7.67
CA SER A 22 20.33 -19.83 6.55
C SER A 22 21.39 -18.75 6.71
N GLU A 23 22.37 -18.85 5.81
CA GLU A 23 23.42 -17.90 5.50
C GLU A 23 22.84 -16.51 5.23
N SER A 24 23.38 -15.47 5.87
CA SER A 24 23.12 -14.08 5.52
C SER A 24 24.32 -13.55 4.73
N GLU A 25 24.15 -13.43 3.41
CA GLU A 25 25.09 -12.77 2.53
C GLU A 25 25.18 -11.27 2.83
N ALA A 26 26.41 -10.76 2.70
CA ALA A 26 26.78 -9.38 2.93
C ALA A 26 26.19 -8.44 1.87
N SER A 27 25.65 -7.33 2.35
CA SER A 27 25.16 -6.20 1.57
C SER A 27 26.34 -5.29 1.16
N GLU A 28 26.80 -5.39 -0.08
CA GLU A 28 27.44 -4.27 -0.81
C GLU A 28 26.30 -3.37 -1.32
N GLY A 29 26.25 -2.06 -1.10
CA GLY A 29 27.33 -1.09 -1.30
C GLY A 29 27.13 -0.47 -2.69
N GLY A 30 26.25 0.52 -2.82
CA GLY A 30 25.93 1.18 -4.09
C GLY A 30 25.33 2.56 -3.87
N ASP A 31 26.21 3.54 -3.69
CA ASP A 31 25.93 4.96 -3.77
C ASP A 31 25.63 5.34 -5.23
N GLU A 32 24.45 5.91 -5.50
CA GLU A 32 24.23 6.68 -6.73
C GLU A 32 23.73 8.08 -6.38
N GLU A 33 24.69 9.02 -6.44
CA GLU A 33 24.45 10.44 -6.57
C GLU A 33 23.79 10.73 -7.92
N GLY A 34 22.58 11.30 -7.88
CA GLY A 34 21.89 11.83 -9.05
C GLY A 34 21.53 13.28 -8.83
N GLU A 35 22.49 14.18 -9.03
CA GLU A 35 22.23 15.61 -9.25
C GLU A 35 21.40 15.78 -10.53
N ASN A 36 20.21 16.38 -10.42
CA ASN A 36 19.56 17.04 -11.55
C ASN A 36 19.13 18.44 -11.12
N LYS A 37 19.93 19.42 -11.52
CA LYS A 37 19.60 20.85 -11.54
C LYS A 37 19.12 21.21 -12.94
N GLU A 38 17.83 21.49 -13.07
CA GLU A 38 17.27 22.39 -14.09
C GLU A 38 16.18 23.18 -13.34
N GLY A 39 16.18 24.51 -13.26
CA GLY A 39 16.46 25.46 -14.33
C GLY A 39 15.11 25.91 -14.93
N GLY A 40 14.31 26.65 -14.16
CA GLY A 40 13.00 27.16 -14.59
C GLY A 40 12.72 28.53 -14.00
N SER A 41 12.94 29.56 -14.82
CA SER A 41 12.75 30.99 -14.58
C SER A 41 11.29 31.43 -14.67
N ASP A 42 11.01 32.53 -13.96
CA ASP A 42 9.98 33.56 -14.20
C ASP A 42 8.52 33.10 -14.40
N ASP A 43 7.67 33.44 -13.44
CA ASP A 43 6.68 34.48 -13.76
C ASP A 43 6.19 35.23 -12.52
N SER A 44 6.20 36.55 -12.66
CA SER A 44 5.84 37.53 -11.66
C SER A 44 4.33 37.54 -11.47
N ASN A 45 3.86 37.34 -10.24
CA ASN A 45 2.48 37.66 -9.87
C ASN A 45 2.48 38.58 -8.65
N PRO A 46 2.38 39.91 -8.82
CA PRO A 46 2.25 40.86 -7.73
C PRO A 46 0.77 40.95 -7.36
N PHE A 47 0.30 40.01 -6.54
CA PHE A 47 -0.93 40.18 -5.80
C PHE A 47 -0.55 40.48 -4.35
N GLU A 48 -0.45 41.76 -4.03
CA GLU A 48 -0.31 42.26 -2.66
C GLU A 48 -1.60 41.96 -1.90
N GLU A 49 -1.66 40.80 -1.25
CA GLU A 49 -2.58 40.58 -0.13
C GLU A 49 -2.01 41.20 1.14
N PRO A 50 -2.87 41.84 1.95
CA PRO A 50 -2.46 42.71 3.05
C PRO A 50 -1.71 41.94 4.15
N ASP A 51 -0.60 42.55 4.57
CA ASP A 51 0.27 42.15 5.67
C ASP A 51 -0.49 41.83 6.96
N GLY A 52 -0.92 40.57 7.06
CA GLY A 52 -1.40 39.93 8.27
C GLY A 52 -0.57 38.71 8.64
N ASP A 53 0.62 38.52 8.03
CA ASP A 53 1.51 37.42 8.39
C ASP A 53 2.35 37.81 9.62
N SER A 54 1.72 37.67 10.78
CA SER A 54 2.44 37.47 12.03
C SER A 54 3.04 36.06 12.01
N THR A 55 4.05 35.83 11.17
CA THR A 55 5.00 34.72 11.28
C THR A 55 5.86 34.95 12.52
N ARG A 56 5.20 34.92 13.70
CA ARG A 56 5.87 34.77 14.98
C ARG A 56 6.52 33.40 14.96
N LYS A 57 7.83 33.40 14.73
CA LYS A 57 8.77 32.33 15.06
C LYS A 57 8.27 31.55 16.28
N GLY A 58 7.91 30.29 16.02
CA GLY A 58 7.76 29.18 16.96
C GLY A 58 7.63 29.56 18.44
N GLN A 59 6.55 30.23 18.83
CA GLN A 59 6.09 30.08 20.21
C GLN A 59 5.71 28.61 20.33
N GLY A 60 6.43 27.85 21.16
CA GLY A 60 6.26 26.41 21.31
C GLY A 60 4.81 26.08 21.60
N LYS A 61 4.04 25.74 20.56
CA LYS A 61 2.61 25.54 20.68
C LYS A 61 2.40 24.26 21.49
N TRP A 62 1.90 24.41 22.71
CA TRP A 62 1.38 23.28 23.48
C TRP A 62 0.08 22.79 22.86
N ASP A 63 -0.32 21.58 23.22
CA ASP A 63 -1.59 21.02 22.78
C ASP A 63 -2.77 21.87 23.29
N SER A 64 -3.79 22.11 22.45
CA SER A 64 -4.91 22.97 22.87
C SER A 64 -5.78 22.39 23.98
N TYR A 65 -5.59 21.12 24.39
CA TYR A 65 -6.14 20.60 25.65
C TYR A 65 -5.86 21.54 26.84
N PHE A 66 -4.64 22.11 26.88
CA PHE A 66 -4.23 22.99 27.97
C PHE A 66 -4.88 24.39 27.91
N ASP A 67 -5.38 24.79 26.75
CA ASP A 67 -6.17 26.02 26.58
C ASP A 67 -7.66 25.78 26.91
N GLU A 68 -8.15 24.57 26.63
CA GLU A 68 -9.56 24.18 26.77
C GLU A 68 -9.93 23.80 28.21
N VAL A 69 -9.01 23.21 28.96
CA VAL A 69 -9.25 22.71 30.31
C VAL A 69 -8.56 23.60 31.35
N PRO A 70 -9.24 24.03 32.43
CA PRO A 70 -8.59 24.82 33.48
C PRO A 70 -7.42 24.07 34.14
N PRO A 71 -6.30 24.75 34.49
CA PRO A 71 -5.09 24.09 35.02
C PRO A 71 -5.30 23.14 36.20
N LYS A 72 -6.24 23.47 37.08
CA LYS A 72 -6.58 22.65 38.26
C LYS A 72 -7.18 21.29 37.92
N GLN A 73 -7.69 21.14 36.70
CA GLN A 73 -8.38 19.94 36.21
C GLN A 73 -7.50 19.11 35.28
N TRP A 74 -6.27 19.52 34.98
CA TRP A 74 -5.41 18.77 34.08
C TRP A 74 -5.09 17.36 34.61
N ARG A 75 -5.31 16.35 33.75
CA ARG A 75 -5.04 14.93 34.04
C ARG A 75 -4.46 14.23 32.81
N TYR A 76 -3.66 13.20 33.04
CA TYR A 76 -3.08 12.38 31.97
C TYR A 76 -4.14 11.73 31.09
N LEU A 77 -5.15 11.12 31.72
CA LEU A 77 -6.20 10.41 31.00
C LEU A 77 -6.98 11.38 30.09
N ASP A 78 -7.43 12.50 30.65
CA ASP A 78 -8.22 13.50 29.92
C ASP A 78 -7.43 14.10 28.75
N PHE A 79 -6.12 14.33 28.92
CA PHE A 79 -5.23 14.73 27.82
C PHE A 79 -5.26 13.69 26.69
N TYR A 80 -5.04 12.41 27.02
CA TYR A 80 -5.00 11.36 26.00
C TYR A 80 -6.36 11.11 25.34
N GLN A 81 -7.46 11.19 26.08
CA GLN A 81 -8.82 11.10 25.55
C GLN A 81 -9.14 12.28 24.62
N THR A 82 -8.77 13.49 25.00
CA THR A 82 -8.97 14.67 24.15
C THR A 82 -8.12 14.56 22.88
N ARG A 83 -6.87 14.11 23.03
CA ARG A 83 -5.94 13.98 21.92
C ARG A 83 -6.31 12.86 20.95
N SER A 84 -6.91 11.76 21.43
CA SER A 84 -7.34 10.63 20.58
C SER A 84 -8.48 10.98 19.63
N LEU A 85 -9.25 12.03 19.93
CA LEU A 85 -10.30 12.56 19.07
C LEU A 85 -9.77 13.49 17.97
N ARG A 86 -8.52 13.94 18.07
CA ARG A 86 -7.94 14.93 17.17
C ARG A 86 -7.23 14.29 15.98
N PRO A 87 -7.21 14.96 14.82
CA PRO A 87 -6.40 14.51 13.71
C PRO A 87 -4.92 14.43 14.10
N GLY A 88 -4.19 13.53 13.47
CA GLY A 88 -2.77 13.31 13.74
C GLY A 88 -2.47 12.74 15.13
N PHE A 89 -3.45 12.16 15.82
CA PHE A 89 -3.17 11.31 16.97
C PHE A 89 -2.39 10.07 16.53
N SER A 90 -1.26 9.82 17.18
CA SER A 90 -0.53 8.59 17.03
C SER A 90 -1.06 7.55 18.02
N ARG A 91 -1.36 6.35 17.54
CA ARG A 91 -1.67 5.20 18.40
C ARG A 91 -0.43 4.63 19.12
N SER A 92 0.69 5.35 19.09
CA SER A 92 1.90 5.02 19.84
C SER A 92 2.01 5.83 21.12
N PHE A 93 1.97 5.14 22.26
CA PHE A 93 2.18 5.76 23.58
C PHE A 93 3.48 6.57 23.65
N ALA A 94 4.57 6.09 23.05
CA ALA A 94 5.86 6.78 23.06
C ALA A 94 5.80 8.15 22.35
N LYS A 95 5.09 8.24 21.22
CA LYS A 95 4.92 9.49 20.47
C LYS A 95 4.03 10.47 21.22
N GLU A 96 2.88 10.02 21.73
CA GLU A 96 1.94 10.89 22.43
C GLU A 96 2.42 11.32 23.81
N SER A 97 3.14 10.46 24.53
CA SER A 97 3.82 10.86 25.77
C SER A 97 4.93 11.88 25.51
N SER A 98 5.68 11.76 24.42
CA SER A 98 6.66 12.77 24.01
C SER A 98 5.99 14.11 23.68
N ALA A 99 4.86 14.09 22.96
CA ALA A 99 4.07 15.29 22.68
C ALA A 99 3.53 15.96 23.95
N LEU A 100 3.02 15.16 24.90
CA LEU A 100 2.63 15.63 26.22
C LEU A 100 3.80 16.28 26.96
N LYS A 101 4.96 15.62 27.00
CA LYS A 101 6.15 16.15 27.68
C LYS A 101 6.57 17.50 27.12
N LYS A 102 6.64 17.62 25.78
CA LYS A 102 6.97 18.88 25.10
C LYS A 102 5.95 19.98 25.39
N SER A 103 4.66 19.64 25.42
CA SER A 103 3.61 20.60 25.77
C SER A 103 3.78 21.11 27.20
N LEU A 104 4.06 20.21 28.15
CA LEU A 104 4.34 20.60 29.54
C LEU A 104 5.62 21.45 29.65
N GLU A 105 6.69 21.13 28.92
CA GLU A 105 7.92 21.93 28.89
C GLU A 105 7.66 23.35 28.36
N ASN A 106 6.90 23.50 27.27
CA ASN A 106 6.53 24.80 26.72
C ASN A 106 5.68 25.64 27.69
N LEU A 107 4.74 25.01 28.40
CA LEU A 107 3.92 25.68 29.42
C LEU A 107 4.76 26.21 30.59
N LEU A 108 5.80 25.46 30.98
CA LEU A 108 6.73 25.89 32.03
C LEU A 108 7.53 27.14 31.62
N GLU A 109 7.83 27.29 30.33
CA GLU A 109 8.61 28.42 29.81
C GLU A 109 7.75 29.69 29.63
N HIS A 110 6.49 29.56 29.21
CA HIS A 110 5.74 30.69 28.64
C HIS A 110 4.42 31.07 29.35
N ASP A 111 3.88 30.26 30.27
CA ASP A 111 2.53 30.50 30.80
C ASP A 111 2.49 31.34 32.10
N SER A 112 1.28 31.71 32.52
CA SER A 112 0.91 32.31 33.80
C SER A 112 1.29 31.44 35.01
N ASP A 113 1.48 32.08 36.16
CA ASP A 113 1.94 31.41 37.39
C ASP A 113 1.05 30.23 37.82
N THR A 114 -0.29 30.36 37.65
CA THR A 114 -1.23 29.29 38.03
C THR A 114 -1.18 28.06 37.12
N ALA A 115 -0.90 28.27 35.84
CA ALA A 115 -0.76 27.19 34.87
C ALA A 115 0.61 26.50 35.04
N LYS A 116 1.66 27.29 35.31
CA LYS A 116 2.99 26.79 35.66
C LYS A 116 2.95 25.84 36.85
N ASP A 117 2.29 26.19 37.95
CA ASP A 117 2.18 25.29 39.12
C ASP A 117 1.56 23.93 38.77
N SER A 118 0.50 23.96 37.95
CA SER A 118 -0.19 22.75 37.50
C SER A 118 0.67 21.93 36.53
N ALA A 119 1.39 22.60 35.62
CA ALA A 119 2.36 21.98 34.72
C ALA A 119 3.52 21.34 35.49
N ILE A 120 4.09 22.00 36.50
CA ILE A 120 5.14 21.45 37.38
C ILE A 120 4.64 20.17 38.07
N LYS A 121 3.42 20.21 38.61
CA LYS A 121 2.81 19.05 39.29
C LYS A 121 2.63 17.86 38.36
N LEU A 122 2.21 18.08 37.11
CA LEU A 122 2.13 17.02 36.10
C LEU A 122 3.53 16.57 35.71
N TYR A 123 4.40 17.48 35.29
CA TYR A 123 5.74 17.18 34.81
C TYR A 123 6.58 16.36 35.81
N THR A 124 6.54 16.72 37.10
CA THR A 124 7.23 15.96 38.17
C THR A 124 6.71 14.52 38.31
N ARG A 125 5.44 14.26 37.99
CA ARG A 125 4.80 12.95 38.04
C ARG A 125 4.85 12.19 36.70
N PHE A 126 5.38 12.82 35.65
CA PHE A 126 5.37 12.29 34.29
C PHE A 126 6.14 10.97 34.15
N LYS A 127 7.23 10.81 34.91
CA LYS A 127 8.05 9.59 34.85
C LYS A 127 7.22 8.36 35.24
N ASN A 128 7.13 7.41 34.31
CA ASN A 128 6.35 6.16 34.43
C ASN A 128 4.85 6.40 34.73
N HIS A 129 4.27 7.50 34.26
CA HIS A 129 2.87 7.81 34.56
C HIS A 129 1.91 6.71 34.08
N ARG A 130 2.12 6.08 32.91
CA ARG A 130 1.31 4.93 32.47
C ARG A 130 1.23 3.83 33.52
N LYS A 131 2.36 3.39 34.08
CA LYS A 131 2.39 2.35 35.14
C LYS A 131 1.80 2.80 36.47
N LYS A 132 1.85 4.10 36.77
CA LYS A 132 1.37 4.67 38.04
C LYS A 132 -0.13 4.92 38.05
N TYR A 133 -0.70 5.23 36.88
CA TYR A 133 -2.11 5.57 36.72
C TYR A 133 -2.78 4.47 35.91
N GLY A 134 -3.39 3.50 36.60
CA GLY A 134 -3.99 2.32 35.96
C GLY A 134 -5.03 2.67 34.90
N GLU A 135 -5.75 3.79 35.05
CA GLU A 135 -6.68 4.30 34.03
C GLU A 135 -5.99 4.68 32.71
N VAL A 136 -4.77 5.23 32.78
CA VAL A 136 -3.96 5.55 31.61
C VAL A 136 -3.47 4.26 30.96
N ASP A 137 -3.06 3.28 31.76
CA ASP A 137 -2.64 1.97 31.25
C ASP A 137 -3.79 1.24 30.54
N LEU A 138 -4.97 1.18 31.16
CA LEU A 138 -6.17 0.57 30.56
C LEU A 138 -6.55 1.25 29.25
N PHE A 139 -6.51 2.58 29.20
CA PHE A 139 -6.78 3.34 27.97
C PHE A 139 -5.80 2.99 26.85
N TRP A 140 -4.49 2.95 27.15
CA TRP A 140 -3.48 2.65 26.15
C TRP A 140 -3.50 1.18 25.71
N THR A 141 -3.73 0.25 26.62
CA THR A 141 -3.89 -1.17 26.30
C THR A 141 -5.07 -1.38 25.33
N ALA A 142 -6.20 -0.71 25.55
CA ALA A 142 -7.34 -0.79 24.63
C ALA A 142 -7.01 -0.27 23.22
N ILE A 143 -6.26 0.84 23.11
CA ILE A 143 -5.81 1.39 21.82
C ILE A 143 -4.85 0.43 21.11
N GLU A 144 -3.88 -0.11 21.83
CA GLU A 144 -2.87 -1.02 21.30
C GLU A 144 -3.50 -2.34 20.82
N GLU A 145 -4.46 -2.88 21.58
CA GLU A 145 -5.26 -4.04 21.18
C GLU A 145 -6.08 -3.77 19.91
N GLU A 146 -6.75 -2.62 19.81
CA GLU A 146 -7.50 -2.24 18.61
C GLU A 146 -6.59 -2.12 17.37
N GLU A 147 -5.39 -1.55 17.53
CA GLU A 147 -4.41 -1.45 16.46
C GLU A 147 -3.84 -2.83 16.05
N ALA A 148 -3.61 -3.72 17.01
CA ALA A 148 -3.20 -5.10 16.72
C ALA A 148 -4.28 -5.86 15.92
N VAL A 149 -5.56 -5.68 16.27
CA VAL A 149 -6.66 -6.27 15.49
C VAL A 149 -6.73 -5.66 14.09
N ARG A 150 -6.61 -4.34 13.96
CA ARG A 150 -6.63 -3.64 12.67
C ARG A 150 -5.53 -4.11 11.73
N THR A 151 -4.29 -4.21 12.24
CA THR A 151 -3.14 -4.70 11.45
C THR A 151 -3.32 -6.14 11.01
N LYS A 152 -3.84 -7.01 11.89
CA LYS A 152 -4.17 -8.40 11.55
C LYS A 152 -5.24 -8.50 10.45
N ILE A 153 -6.31 -7.71 10.53
CA ILE A 153 -7.35 -7.66 9.49
C ILE A 153 -6.75 -7.20 8.16
N SER A 154 -5.96 -6.12 8.18
CA SER A 154 -5.32 -5.61 6.96
C SER A 154 -4.37 -6.64 6.33
N ALA A 155 -3.60 -7.37 7.14
CA ALA A 155 -2.70 -8.42 6.66
C ALA A 155 -3.47 -9.60 6.04
N GLN A 156 -4.59 -10.00 6.65
CA GLN A 156 -5.47 -11.04 6.11
C GLN A 156 -6.12 -10.62 4.79
N GLN A 157 -6.56 -9.37 4.68
CA GLN A 157 -7.11 -8.82 3.44
C GLN A 157 -6.06 -8.80 2.33
N LEU A 158 -4.83 -8.34 2.63
CA LEU A 158 -3.74 -8.32 1.66
C LEU A 158 -3.38 -9.75 1.19
N SER A 159 -3.32 -10.72 2.10
CA SER A 159 -3.10 -12.13 1.76
C SER A 159 -4.19 -12.69 0.84
N LEU A 160 -5.46 -12.35 1.11
CA LEU A 160 -6.57 -12.76 0.27
C LEU A 160 -6.48 -12.16 -1.14
N GLU A 161 -6.16 -10.88 -1.27
CA GLU A 161 -5.99 -10.21 -2.57
C GLU A 161 -4.83 -10.81 -3.35
N LEU A 162 -3.69 -11.07 -2.70
CA LEU A 162 -2.56 -11.76 -3.33
C LEU A 162 -2.93 -13.16 -3.83
N SER A 163 -3.73 -13.90 -3.05
CA SER A 163 -4.24 -15.22 -3.47
C SER A 163 -5.15 -15.12 -4.71
N LYS A 164 -6.04 -14.13 -4.77
CA LYS A 164 -6.89 -13.89 -5.95
C LYS A 164 -6.05 -13.55 -7.18
N ILE A 165 -5.08 -12.65 -7.05
CA ILE A 165 -4.17 -12.26 -8.13
C ILE A 165 -3.38 -13.48 -8.62
N SER A 166 -2.89 -14.31 -7.71
CA SER A 166 -2.18 -15.55 -8.05
C SER A 166 -3.04 -16.51 -8.86
N SER A 167 -4.31 -16.70 -8.49
CA SER A 167 -5.23 -17.54 -9.25
C SER A 167 -5.54 -16.99 -10.65
N VAL A 168 -5.75 -15.68 -10.78
CA VAL A 168 -5.95 -15.04 -12.09
C VAL A 168 -4.71 -15.20 -12.97
N LYS A 169 -3.52 -15.01 -12.39
CA LYS A 169 -2.26 -15.20 -13.11
C LYS A 169 -2.13 -16.61 -13.69
N LYS A 170 -2.46 -17.65 -12.91
CA LYS A 170 -2.43 -19.04 -13.41
C LYS A 170 -3.36 -19.25 -14.61
N VAL A 171 -4.56 -18.69 -14.57
CA VAL A 171 -5.51 -18.79 -15.71
C VAL A 171 -4.97 -18.07 -16.93
N TYR A 172 -4.38 -16.88 -16.74
CA TYR A 172 -3.74 -16.12 -17.80
C TYR A 172 -2.57 -16.89 -18.43
N ASP A 173 -1.68 -17.45 -17.61
CA ASP A 173 -0.53 -18.22 -18.07
C ASP A 173 -0.99 -19.43 -18.91
N CYS A 174 -2.01 -20.17 -18.45
CA CYS A 174 -2.59 -21.27 -19.22
C CYS A 174 -3.22 -20.82 -20.55
N ALA A 175 -3.92 -19.68 -20.55
CA ALA A 175 -4.51 -19.13 -21.77
C ALA A 175 -3.43 -18.71 -22.78
N SER A 176 -2.33 -18.11 -22.31
CA SER A 176 -1.18 -17.72 -23.15
C SER A 176 -0.57 -18.94 -23.84
N THR A 177 -0.24 -19.99 -23.06
CA THR A 177 0.32 -21.23 -23.60
C THR A 177 -0.63 -21.88 -24.61
N TYR A 178 -1.95 -21.93 -24.31
CA TYR A 178 -2.92 -22.46 -25.24
C TYR A 178 -2.96 -21.68 -26.57
N THR A 179 -2.93 -20.35 -26.51
CA THR A 179 -2.92 -19.54 -27.74
C THR A 179 -1.64 -19.75 -28.56
N GLU A 180 -0.48 -19.86 -27.90
CA GLU A 180 0.80 -20.17 -28.57
C GLU A 180 0.72 -21.51 -29.31
N GLU A 181 0.27 -22.58 -28.64
CA GLU A 181 0.13 -23.91 -29.24
C GLU A 181 -0.83 -23.92 -30.45
N VAL A 182 -1.94 -23.16 -30.37
CA VAL A 182 -2.90 -23.02 -31.49
C VAL A 182 -2.26 -22.31 -32.67
N PHE A 183 -1.49 -21.24 -32.44
CA PHE A 183 -0.80 -20.51 -33.50
C PHE A 183 0.29 -21.35 -34.16
N GLU A 184 1.10 -22.08 -33.38
CA GLU A 184 2.11 -23.01 -33.90
C GLU A 184 1.46 -24.11 -34.76
N THR A 185 0.39 -24.72 -34.27
CA THR A 185 -0.34 -25.76 -35.01
C THR A 185 -0.94 -25.21 -36.32
N ALA A 186 -1.48 -23.99 -36.29
CA ALA A 186 -2.02 -23.33 -37.48
C ALA A 186 -0.93 -23.02 -38.51
N ALA A 187 0.24 -22.55 -38.07
CA ALA A 187 1.39 -22.31 -38.92
C ALA A 187 1.90 -23.61 -39.56
N ASP A 188 2.02 -24.69 -38.78
CA ASP A 188 2.41 -26.02 -39.27
C ASP A 188 1.42 -26.61 -40.29
N ASN A 189 0.12 -26.38 -40.08
CA ASN A 189 -0.91 -26.78 -41.03
C ASN A 189 -0.77 -26.00 -42.35
N LEU A 190 -0.54 -24.68 -42.29
CA LEU A 190 -0.36 -23.83 -43.46
C LEU A 190 0.86 -24.26 -44.30
N VAL A 191 2.00 -24.50 -43.64
CA VAL A 191 3.22 -24.98 -44.29
C VAL A 191 2.99 -26.33 -44.96
N ARG A 192 2.28 -27.25 -44.29
CA ARG A 192 1.95 -28.57 -44.85
C ARG A 192 1.08 -28.48 -46.10
N GLU A 193 0.05 -27.63 -46.10
CA GLU A 193 -0.77 -27.42 -47.30
C GLU A 193 0.05 -26.84 -48.44
N LEU A 194 0.91 -25.84 -48.16
CA LEU A 194 1.78 -25.24 -49.16
C LEU A 194 2.74 -26.26 -49.79
N CYS A 195 3.31 -27.17 -48.99
CA CYS A 195 4.14 -28.27 -49.49
C CYS A 195 3.35 -29.28 -50.34
N ARG A 196 2.10 -29.60 -49.97
CA ARG A 196 1.25 -30.50 -50.78
C ARG A 196 0.93 -29.90 -52.13
N HIS A 197 0.55 -28.62 -52.16
CA HIS A 197 0.30 -27.90 -53.42
C HIS A 197 1.52 -27.89 -54.33
N ALA A 198 2.71 -27.61 -53.79
CA ALA A 198 3.95 -27.65 -54.57
C ALA A 198 4.28 -29.06 -55.10
N ALA A 199 3.94 -30.12 -54.35
CA ALA A 199 4.14 -31.51 -54.80
C ALA A 199 3.16 -31.93 -55.92
N THR A 200 1.93 -31.42 -55.89
CA THR A 200 0.93 -31.66 -56.95
C THR A 200 1.21 -30.84 -58.22
N ASP A 201 1.84 -29.67 -58.09
CA ASP A 201 2.21 -28.80 -59.23
C ASP A 201 3.35 -29.38 -60.10
N VAL A 202 4.12 -30.33 -59.56
CA VAL A 202 5.10 -31.12 -60.34
C VAL A 202 4.43 -32.26 -61.14
N ALA A 203 3.22 -32.68 -60.76
CA ALA A 203 2.45 -33.72 -61.45
C ALA A 203 1.49 -33.16 -62.50
N ASP A 204 0.97 -31.94 -62.31
CA ASP A 204 0.08 -31.25 -63.25
C ASP A 204 0.77 -30.13 -63.99
N LYS A 205 1.72 -30.52 -64.84
CA LYS A 205 2.19 -29.68 -65.94
C LYS A 205 1.12 -29.58 -67.03
N TYR A 206 -0.14 -29.24 -66.70
CA TYR A 206 -1.19 -28.83 -67.65
C TYR A 206 -2.49 -28.34 -66.96
N ILE A 207 -2.44 -27.46 -65.96
CA ILE A 207 -3.65 -26.70 -65.59
C ILE A 207 -3.33 -25.22 -65.58
N SER A 208 -3.73 -24.58 -66.69
CA SER A 208 -3.91 -23.15 -66.86
C SER A 208 -4.61 -22.57 -65.63
N TRP A 209 -3.93 -21.70 -64.90
CA TRP A 209 -4.57 -20.85 -63.90
C TRP A 209 -5.33 -19.75 -64.66
N GLU A 210 -6.58 -20.03 -65.02
CA GLU A 210 -7.53 -18.97 -65.39
C GLU A 210 -7.94 -18.23 -64.11
N PHE A 211 -7.31 -17.07 -63.87
CA PHE A 211 -7.75 -16.09 -62.89
C PHE A 211 -8.70 -15.08 -63.57
N ASP A 212 -9.71 -15.59 -64.28
CA ASP A 212 -10.70 -14.78 -65.02
C ASP A 212 -12.06 -14.66 -64.28
N GLY A 213 -12.12 -15.06 -63.01
CA GLY A 213 -13.31 -14.90 -62.16
C GLY A 213 -13.30 -13.57 -61.39
N GLU A 214 -14.41 -12.83 -61.43
CA GLU A 214 -14.59 -11.67 -60.55
C GLU A 214 -14.45 -12.09 -59.07
N PRO A 215 -13.75 -11.28 -58.24
CA PRO A 215 -13.57 -11.60 -56.84
C PRO A 215 -14.91 -11.74 -56.11
N PRO A 216 -15.02 -12.64 -55.11
CA PRO A 216 -16.21 -12.80 -54.31
C PRO A 216 -16.67 -11.46 -53.72
N SER A 217 -17.99 -11.22 -53.72
CA SER A 217 -18.58 -9.91 -53.36
C SER A 217 -18.22 -9.41 -51.95
N TRP A 218 -17.96 -10.32 -51.01
CA TRP A 218 -17.52 -9.95 -49.65
C TRP A 218 -16.11 -9.34 -49.65
N LEU A 219 -15.21 -9.83 -50.52
CA LEU A 219 -13.85 -9.34 -50.66
C LEU A 219 -13.84 -7.99 -51.35
N SER A 220 -14.62 -7.82 -52.42
CA SER A 220 -14.80 -6.52 -53.07
C SER A 220 -15.39 -5.46 -52.12
N LYS A 221 -16.25 -5.87 -51.18
CA LYS A 221 -16.82 -4.98 -50.17
C LYS A 221 -15.79 -4.58 -49.12
N ALA A 222 -15.00 -5.53 -48.62
CA ALA A 222 -13.94 -5.26 -47.66
C ALA A 222 -12.84 -4.35 -48.23
N ILE A 223 -12.47 -4.54 -49.50
CA ILE A 223 -11.49 -3.68 -50.19
C ILE A 223 -12.02 -2.24 -50.27
N LYS A 224 -13.29 -2.05 -50.65
CA LYS A 224 -13.91 -0.71 -50.69
C LYS A 224 -14.02 -0.04 -49.33
N GLU A 225 -14.37 -0.77 -48.28
CA GLU A 225 -14.41 -0.22 -46.91
C GLU A 225 -13.02 0.19 -46.42
N TYR A 226 -11.99 -0.59 -46.76
CA TYR A 226 -10.60 -0.27 -46.44
C TYR A 226 -10.09 0.97 -47.20
N GLU A 227 -10.32 1.05 -48.51
CA GLU A 227 -9.95 2.23 -49.32
C GLU A 227 -10.68 3.49 -48.85
N SER A 228 -11.96 3.39 -48.49
CA SER A 228 -12.72 4.50 -47.92
C SER A 228 -12.16 4.97 -46.58
N SER A 229 -11.68 4.04 -45.75
CA SER A 229 -11.10 4.35 -44.43
C SER A 229 -9.73 5.02 -44.54
N ILE A 230 -8.93 4.66 -45.55
CA ILE A 230 -7.63 5.31 -45.81
C ILE A 230 -7.84 6.73 -46.35
N SER A 231 -8.78 6.92 -47.27
CA SER A 231 -9.07 8.24 -47.83
C SER A 231 -9.61 9.25 -46.80
N GLU A 232 -10.23 8.78 -45.72
CA GLU A 232 -10.75 9.63 -44.64
C GLU A 232 -9.66 10.05 -43.65
N VAL A 233 -8.55 9.29 -43.58
CA VAL A 233 -7.38 9.59 -42.75
C VAL A 233 -6.42 10.56 -43.43
N GLU A 234 -6.37 10.58 -44.77
CA GLU A 234 -5.46 11.44 -45.56
C GLU A 234 -6.00 12.86 -45.83
N MET A 235 -7.24 13.18 -45.38
CA MET A 235 -7.87 14.50 -45.49
C MET A 235 -8.00 15.25 -44.15
N ARG A 236 -7.34 14.78 -43.08
CA ARG A 236 -7.16 15.52 -41.82
C ARG A 236 -5.72 15.94 -41.64
#